data_AF-A0A1H1CZE1-F1
#
_entry.id   AF-A0A1H1CZE1-F1
#
_cell.length_a   1.000
_cell.length_b   1.000
_cell.length_c   1.000
_cell.angle_alpha   90.00
_cell.angle_beta   90.00
_cell.angle_gamma   90.00
#
_symmetry.space_group_name_H-M   'P 1'
#
loop_
_entity.id
_entity.type
_entity.pdbx_description
1 polymer ?
#
loop_
_entity_poly.entity_id
_entity_poly.type
_entity_poly.pdbx_seq_one_letter_code
_entity_poly.pdbx_strand_id
1 'polypeptide(L)'
;MGEDSGRMSADEARRTLEAADAASIATPADRERLEKGLIRIGVLVGLLIVALRLTIGNPDAPLWLRHWGFGAVMVVYVVAIIAATVVMRRAKAVPRGFSSRYTVGLALTFLVYTGYIVIQAGTVDTGMPWGWVVFGAVATMTPALLAARSISRLALR
;
A
#
# COMPACT_ATOMS: atom_id res chain seq x y z
N MET A 1 -12.66 -45.86 -38.16
CA MET A 1 -12.27 -45.57 -36.76
C MET A 1 -11.90 -44.10 -36.73
N GLY A 2 -12.78 -43.29 -36.15
CA GLY A 2 -12.82 -41.84 -36.35
C GLY A 2 -11.71 -41.11 -35.59
N GLU A 3 -11.09 -40.18 -36.31
CA GLU A 3 -10.25 -39.12 -35.76
C GLU A 3 -11.10 -38.18 -34.90
N ASP A 4 -10.96 -38.28 -33.59
CA ASP A 4 -11.50 -37.31 -32.62
C ASP A 4 -10.34 -36.45 -32.06
N SER A 5 -9.43 -36.03 -32.96
CA SER A 5 -8.13 -35.43 -32.64
C SER A 5 -8.11 -33.89 -32.63
N GLY A 6 -9.26 -33.23 -32.48
CA GLY A 6 -9.32 -31.77 -32.62
C GLY A 6 -10.30 -30.98 -31.75
N ARG A 7 -11.10 -31.63 -30.88
CA ARG A 7 -12.07 -30.91 -30.05
C ARG A 7 -11.57 -30.79 -28.61
N MET A 8 -11.08 -29.60 -28.30
CA MET A 8 -10.75 -29.19 -26.94
C MET A 8 -11.98 -29.39 -26.05
N SER A 9 -11.83 -30.15 -24.96
CA SER A 9 -12.93 -30.40 -24.03
C SER A 9 -13.42 -29.09 -23.40
N ALA A 10 -14.69 -28.99 -23.01
CA ALA A 10 -15.23 -27.76 -22.40
C ALA A 10 -14.46 -27.33 -21.13
N ASP A 11 -13.90 -28.29 -20.41
CA ASP A 11 -13.08 -28.06 -19.22
C ASP A 11 -11.66 -27.62 -19.55
N GLU A 12 -11.08 -28.07 -20.67
CA GLU A 12 -9.86 -27.46 -21.21
C GLU A 12 -10.13 -26.07 -21.77
N ALA A 13 -11.25 -25.84 -22.45
CA ALA A 13 -11.67 -24.52 -22.90
C ALA A 13 -11.76 -23.54 -21.74
N ARG A 14 -12.39 -23.93 -20.63
CA ARG A 14 -12.43 -23.11 -19.41
C ARG A 14 -11.05 -22.89 -18.82
N ARG A 15 -10.24 -23.93 -18.65
CA ARG A 15 -8.88 -23.79 -18.08
C ARG A 15 -7.97 -22.93 -18.95
N THR A 16 -8.06 -23.07 -20.27
CA THR A 16 -7.23 -22.30 -21.21
C THR A 16 -7.74 -20.87 -21.33
N LEU A 17 -9.05 -20.64 -21.27
CA LEU A 17 -9.64 -19.30 -21.17
C LEU A 17 -9.27 -18.65 -19.84
N GLU A 18 -9.36 -19.33 -18.70
CA GLU A 18 -8.91 -18.79 -17.41
C GLU A 18 -7.40 -18.50 -17.38
N ALA A 19 -6.60 -19.35 -18.03
CA ALA A 19 -5.17 -19.12 -18.20
C ALA A 19 -4.86 -17.95 -19.14
N ALA A 20 -5.61 -17.81 -20.25
CA ALA A 20 -5.48 -16.71 -21.20
C ALA A 20 -6.03 -15.37 -20.66
N ASP A 21 -7.09 -15.41 -19.86
CA ASP A 21 -7.69 -14.27 -19.17
C ASP A 21 -6.77 -13.82 -18.00
N ALA A 22 -6.10 -14.77 -17.33
CA ALA A 22 -5.03 -14.46 -16.39
C ALA A 22 -3.76 -13.90 -17.07
N ALA A 23 -3.47 -14.31 -18.30
CA ALA A 23 -2.26 -13.90 -19.04
C ALA A 23 -2.45 -12.61 -19.86
N SER A 24 -3.66 -12.27 -20.33
CA SER A 24 -3.85 -11.20 -21.33
C SER A 24 -4.28 -9.83 -20.81
N ILE A 25 -4.46 -9.62 -19.50
CA ILE A 25 -4.96 -8.32 -18.96
C ILE A 25 -4.02 -7.69 -17.91
N ALA A 26 -2.73 -8.02 -17.89
CA ALA A 26 -1.73 -7.26 -17.12
C ALA A 26 -0.80 -6.50 -18.06
N THR A 27 -1.08 -5.21 -18.33
CA THR A 27 -0.08 -4.42 -19.03
C THR A 27 1.14 -4.17 -18.11
N PRO A 28 2.38 -4.20 -18.62
CA PRO A 28 3.57 -3.82 -17.85
C PRO A 28 3.44 -2.42 -17.21
N ALA A 29 2.68 -1.53 -17.85
CA ALA A 29 2.37 -0.19 -17.35
C ALA A 29 1.53 -0.21 -16.06
N ASP A 30 0.56 -1.12 -15.93
CA ASP A 30 -0.26 -1.22 -14.72
C ASP A 30 0.53 -1.80 -13.54
N ARG A 31 1.43 -2.75 -13.82
CA ARG A 31 2.40 -3.25 -12.84
C ARG A 31 3.26 -2.11 -12.29
N GLU A 32 3.92 -1.37 -13.18
CA GLU A 32 4.81 -0.29 -12.79
C GLU A 32 4.07 0.78 -11.96
N ARG A 33 2.83 1.08 -12.35
CA ARG A 33 1.95 1.99 -11.58
C ARG A 33 1.64 1.47 -10.18
N LEU A 34 1.31 0.18 -10.04
CA LEU A 34 1.02 -0.43 -8.74
C LEU A 34 2.26 -0.45 -7.83
N GLU A 35 3.41 -0.84 -8.38
CA GLU A 35 4.69 -0.87 -7.67
C GLU A 35 5.11 0.53 -7.20
N LYS A 36 5.15 1.51 -8.12
CA LYS A 36 5.47 2.90 -7.78
C LYS A 36 4.44 3.50 -6.83
N GLY A 37 3.17 3.14 -6.99
CA GLY A 37 2.08 3.56 -6.10
C GLY A 37 2.32 3.11 -4.65
N LEU A 38 2.64 1.84 -4.44
CA LEU A 38 2.95 1.31 -3.10
C LEU A 38 4.19 1.95 -2.50
N ILE A 39 5.26 2.11 -3.27
CA ILE A 39 6.49 2.75 -2.78
C ILE A 39 6.18 4.18 -2.34
N ARG A 40 5.47 4.96 -3.16
CA ARG A 40 5.08 6.35 -2.85
C ARG A 40 4.22 6.42 -1.59
N ILE A 41 3.20 5.57 -1.48
CA ILE A 41 2.31 5.55 -0.31
C ILE A 41 3.09 5.13 0.93
N GLY A 42 3.92 4.09 0.86
CA GLY A 42 4.77 3.67 1.95
C GLY A 42 5.62 4.83 2.46
N VAL A 43 6.44 5.43 1.59
CA VAL A 43 7.29 6.59 1.92
C VAL A 43 6.47 7.75 2.50
N LEU A 44 5.35 8.09 1.87
CA LEU A 44 4.49 9.18 2.35
C LEU A 44 4.00 8.93 3.77
N VAL A 45 3.48 7.72 4.05
CA VAL A 45 2.98 7.38 5.39
C VAL A 45 4.12 7.32 6.42
N GLY A 46 5.31 6.85 6.04
CA GLY A 46 6.50 6.94 6.89
C GLY A 46 6.89 8.38 7.23
N LEU A 47 6.80 9.29 6.25
CA LEU A 47 7.02 10.72 6.48
C LEU A 47 5.94 11.35 7.36
N LEU A 48 4.68 10.87 7.28
CA LEU A 48 3.63 11.34 8.17
C LEU A 48 3.95 11.06 9.64
N ILE A 49 4.64 9.95 9.95
CA ILE A 49 5.09 9.66 11.32
C ILE A 49 6.08 10.72 11.83
N VAL A 50 7.04 11.09 10.99
CA VAL A 50 7.99 12.17 11.31
C VAL A 50 7.26 13.51 11.46
N ALA A 51 6.31 13.80 10.57
CA ALA A 51 5.50 15.01 10.64
C ALA A 51 4.65 15.07 11.92
N LEU A 52 4.06 13.96 12.35
CA LEU A 52 3.34 13.88 13.63
C LEU A 52 4.29 14.16 14.81
N ARG A 53 5.51 13.64 14.78
CA ARG A 53 6.49 13.93 15.84
C ARG A 53 6.88 15.40 15.89
N LEU A 54 7.03 16.06 14.74
CA LEU A 54 7.42 17.47 14.66
C LEU A 54 6.27 18.43 15.01
N THR A 55 5.03 17.97 14.86
CA THR A 55 3.82 18.75 15.15
C THR A 55 3.27 18.40 16.52
N ILE A 56 2.29 17.50 16.60
CA ILE A 56 1.55 17.19 17.83
C ILE A 56 2.40 16.51 18.90
N GLY A 57 3.35 15.65 18.48
CA GLY A 57 4.23 14.89 19.37
C GLY A 57 5.47 15.65 19.86
N ASN A 58 5.57 16.95 19.56
CA ASN A 58 6.64 17.79 20.07
C ASN A 58 6.16 18.61 21.27
N PRO A 59 6.62 18.30 22.51
CA PRO A 59 6.20 19.06 23.68
C PRO A 59 6.67 20.52 23.63
N ASP A 60 7.79 20.79 22.95
CA ASP A 60 8.37 22.13 22.80
C ASP A 60 7.72 22.95 21.67
N ALA A 61 6.80 22.37 20.90
CA ALA A 61 6.16 23.06 19.79
C ALA A 61 5.08 24.04 20.28
N PRO A 62 4.95 25.23 19.65
CA PRO A 62 3.85 26.13 19.90
C PRO A 62 2.48 25.44 19.72
N LEU A 63 1.52 25.76 20.59
CA LEU A 63 0.15 25.19 20.56
C LEU A 63 -0.52 25.29 19.17
N TRP A 64 -0.36 26.43 18.48
CA TRP A 64 -0.92 26.60 17.15
C TRP A 64 -0.34 25.59 16.14
N LEU A 65 0.96 25.27 16.21
CA LEU A 65 1.59 24.30 15.34
C LEU A 65 1.15 22.87 15.68
N ARG A 66 0.91 22.57 16.95
CA ARG A 66 0.40 21.26 17.38
C ARG A 66 -1.00 21.00 16.81
N HIS A 67 -1.90 21.99 16.88
CA HIS A 67 -3.27 21.85 16.35
C HIS A 67 -3.34 21.89 14.82
N TRP A 68 -2.78 22.92 14.18
CA TRP A 68 -2.81 23.05 12.73
C TRP A 68 -1.95 22.00 12.03
N GLY A 69 -0.82 21.64 12.62
CA GLY A 69 0.06 20.58 12.12
C GLY A 69 -0.61 19.22 12.14
N PHE A 70 -1.33 18.88 13.21
CA PHE A 70 -2.14 17.66 13.25
C PHE A 70 -3.21 17.65 12.15
N GLY A 71 -3.96 18.76 12.00
CA GLY A 71 -4.96 18.90 10.95
C GLY A 71 -4.37 18.71 9.55
N ALA A 72 -3.23 19.34 9.26
CA ALA A 72 -2.52 19.19 7.99
C ALA A 72 -2.07 17.74 7.75
N VAL A 73 -1.53 17.06 8.77
CA VAL A 73 -1.14 15.65 8.66
C VAL A 73 -2.37 14.75 8.39
N MET A 74 -3.49 14.99 9.06
CA MET A 74 -4.74 14.24 8.81
C MET A 74 -5.26 14.45 7.38
N VAL A 75 -5.19 15.68 6.85
CA VAL A 75 -5.57 15.96 5.46
C VAL A 75 -4.67 15.19 4.48
N VAL A 76 -3.35 15.23 4.68
CA VAL A 76 -2.40 14.48 3.85
C VAL A 76 -2.64 12.96 3.94
N TYR A 77 -2.97 12.45 5.13
CA TYR A 77 -3.33 11.06 5.33
C TYR A 77 -4.60 10.66 4.55
N VAL A 78 -5.65 11.48 4.60
CA VAL A 78 -6.88 11.25 3.82
C VAL A 78 -6.60 11.28 2.32
N VAL A 79 -5.79 12.25 1.85
CA VAL A 79 -5.35 12.32 0.45
C VAL A 79 -4.58 11.06 0.05
N ALA A 80 -3.75 10.51 0.92
CA ALA A 80 -3.04 9.25 0.68
C ALA A 80 -4.01 8.07 0.49
N ILE A 81 -5.05 7.96 1.32
CA ILE A 81 -6.10 6.93 1.18
C ILE A 81 -6.87 7.11 -0.14
N ILE A 82 -7.24 8.34 -0.49
CA ILE A 82 -7.93 8.62 -1.75
C ILE A 82 -7.04 8.24 -2.94
N ALA A 83 -5.77 8.65 -2.93
CA ALA A 83 -4.82 8.29 -3.98
C ALA A 83 -4.66 6.77 -4.10
N ALA A 84 -4.55 6.06 -2.98
CA ALA A 84 -4.44 4.61 -2.93
C ALA A 84 -5.68 3.92 -3.55
N THR A 85 -6.88 4.37 -3.17
CA THR A 85 -8.14 3.81 -3.69
C THR A 85 -8.33 4.12 -5.18
N VAL A 86 -7.95 5.31 -5.65
CA VAL A 86 -8.00 5.69 -7.08
C VAL A 86 -7.02 4.85 -7.90
N VAL A 87 -5.79 4.66 -7.43
CA VAL A 87 -4.80 3.79 -8.08
C VAL A 87 -5.32 2.36 -8.17
N MET A 88 -5.88 1.84 -7.07
CA MET A 88 -6.46 0.50 -7.04
C MET A 88 -7.64 0.35 -8.00
N ARG A 89 -8.56 1.33 -8.07
CA ARG A 89 -9.71 1.30 -8.99
C ARG A 89 -9.26 1.23 -10.45
N ARG A 90 -8.21 1.97 -10.81
CA ARG A 90 -7.63 1.93 -12.17
C ARG A 90 -6.94 0.61 -12.47
N ALA A 91 -6.34 0.00 -11.45
CA ALA A 91 -5.67 -1.30 -11.56
C ALA A 91 -6.62 -2.50 -11.42
N LYS A 92 -7.94 -2.34 -11.27
CA LYS A 92 -8.88 -3.49 -11.20
C LYS A 92 -8.94 -4.31 -12.49
N ALA A 93 -8.42 -3.80 -13.60
CA ALA A 93 -8.20 -4.58 -14.82
C ALA A 93 -7.06 -5.61 -14.69
N VAL A 94 -6.26 -5.56 -13.62
CA VAL A 94 -5.05 -6.37 -13.42
C VAL A 94 -5.40 -7.73 -12.78
N PRO A 95 -4.66 -8.83 -13.08
CA PRO A 95 -4.89 -10.16 -12.51
C PRO A 95 -5.03 -10.16 -10.98
N ARG A 96 -5.93 -11.02 -10.49
CA ARG A 96 -6.32 -11.15 -9.06
C ARG A 96 -5.13 -11.21 -8.10
N GLY A 97 -4.01 -11.81 -8.52
CA GLY A 97 -2.79 -11.94 -7.70
C GLY A 97 -2.06 -10.63 -7.39
N PHE A 98 -2.13 -9.62 -8.27
CA PHE A 98 -1.51 -8.30 -8.02
C PHE A 98 -2.39 -7.44 -7.12
N SER A 99 -3.71 -7.45 -7.37
CA SER A 99 -4.69 -6.71 -6.56
C SER A 99 -4.69 -7.16 -5.09
N SER A 100 -4.64 -8.47 -4.83
CA SER A 100 -4.57 -9.01 -3.47
C SER A 100 -3.32 -8.53 -2.71
N ARG A 101 -2.14 -8.60 -3.35
CA ARG A 101 -0.87 -8.18 -2.72
C ARG A 101 -0.81 -6.67 -2.48
N TYR A 102 -1.34 -5.88 -3.41
CA TYR A 102 -1.49 -4.44 -3.23
C TYR A 102 -2.40 -4.10 -2.04
N THR A 103 -3.56 -4.75 -1.96
CA THR A 103 -4.52 -4.55 -0.87
C THR A 103 -3.93 -4.92 0.49
N VAL A 104 -3.30 -6.09 0.59
CA VAL A 104 -2.67 -6.56 1.83
C VAL A 104 -1.54 -5.63 2.25
N GLY A 105 -0.69 -5.20 1.32
CA GLY A 105 0.39 -4.26 1.60
C GLY A 105 -0.12 -2.94 2.17
N LEU A 106 -1.14 -2.35 1.54
CA LEU A 106 -1.77 -1.12 2.03
C LEU A 106 -2.47 -1.31 3.36
N ALA A 107 -3.27 -2.36 3.51
CA ALA A 107 -4.01 -2.63 4.73
C ALA A 107 -3.06 -2.76 5.93
N LEU A 108 -1.96 -3.51 5.76
CA LEU A 108 -0.93 -3.66 6.79
C LEU A 108 -0.22 -2.32 7.07
N THR A 109 0.14 -1.54 6.05
CA THR A 109 0.74 -0.21 6.26
C THR A 109 -0.19 0.71 7.05
N PHE A 110 -1.48 0.78 6.69
CA PHE A 110 -2.44 1.60 7.43
C PHE A 110 -2.73 1.08 8.84
N LEU A 111 -2.71 -0.23 9.04
CA LEU A 111 -2.88 -0.83 10.37
C LEU A 111 -1.69 -0.50 11.28
N VAL A 112 -0.46 -0.65 10.79
CA VAL A 112 0.75 -0.29 11.54
C VAL A 112 0.78 1.21 11.82
N TYR A 113 0.43 2.05 10.84
CA TYR A 113 0.30 3.50 11.03
C TYR A 113 -0.73 3.86 12.12
N THR A 114 -1.89 3.20 12.10
CA THR A 114 -2.94 3.42 13.10
C THR A 114 -2.45 3.01 14.49
N GLY A 115 -1.79 1.85 14.60
CA GLY A 115 -1.18 1.40 15.85
C GLY A 115 -0.15 2.41 16.38
N TYR A 116 0.68 2.97 15.49
CA TYR A 116 1.62 4.02 15.85
C TYR A 116 0.93 5.27 16.39
N ILE A 117 -0.13 5.77 15.73
CA ILE A 117 -0.91 6.92 16.22
C ILE A 117 -1.46 6.67 17.62
N VAL A 118 -1.99 5.48 17.89
CA VAL A 118 -2.53 5.13 19.22
C VAL A 118 -1.44 5.19 20.29
N ILE A 119 -0.26 4.65 20.02
CA ILE A 119 0.88 4.71 20.96
C ILE A 119 1.34 6.16 21.13
N GLN A 120 1.42 6.92 20.03
CA GLN A 120 1.83 8.31 20.06
C GLN A 120 0.87 9.17 20.88
N ALA A 121 -0.44 8.94 20.78
CA ALA A 121 -1.46 9.64 21.56
C ALA A 121 -1.20 9.55 23.08
N GLY A 122 -0.73 8.40 23.57
CA GLY A 122 -0.36 8.21 24.98
C GLY A 122 0.98 8.83 25.38
N THR A 123 1.75 9.39 24.44
CA THR A 123 3.08 9.96 24.68
C THR A 123 3.20 11.41 24.19
N VAL A 124 2.06 12.07 23.93
CA VAL A 124 2.01 13.45 23.41
C VAL A 124 2.65 14.45 24.36
N ASP A 125 2.49 14.28 25.68
CA ASP A 125 2.96 15.24 26.68
C ASP A 125 4.44 15.08 27.01
N THR A 126 4.95 13.84 26.97
CA THR A 126 6.36 13.53 27.26
C THR A 126 7.24 13.54 26.00
N GLY A 127 6.63 13.45 24.82
CA GLY A 127 7.32 13.35 23.55
C GLY A 127 7.96 11.98 23.32
N MET A 128 7.63 11.35 22.19
CA MET A 128 8.23 10.07 21.84
C MET A 128 9.72 10.24 21.45
N PRO A 129 10.64 9.38 21.94
CA PRO A 129 12.04 9.41 21.53
C PRO A 129 12.21 9.20 20.02
N TRP A 130 13.19 9.88 19.42
CA TRP A 130 13.44 9.80 17.97
C TRP A 130 13.69 8.38 17.45
N GLY A 131 14.34 7.51 18.25
CA GLY A 131 14.52 6.11 17.89
C GLY A 131 13.21 5.37 17.63
N TRP A 132 12.19 5.61 18.45
CA TRP A 132 10.84 5.04 18.27
C TRP A 132 10.10 5.63 17.06
N VAL A 133 10.32 6.92 16.78
CA VAL A 133 9.75 7.59 15.59
C VAL A 133 10.34 7.01 14.31
N VAL A 134 11.67 6.85 14.24
CA VAL A 134 12.36 6.23 13.10
C VAL A 134 11.93 4.78 12.94
N PHE A 135 11.88 4.01 14.03
CA PHE A 135 11.38 2.64 14.00
C PHE A 135 9.94 2.57 13.49
N GLY A 136 9.04 3.41 14.00
CA GLY A 136 7.65 3.50 13.56
C GLY A 136 7.53 3.83 12.07
N ALA A 137 8.32 4.80 11.57
CA ALA A 137 8.37 5.16 10.16
C ALA A 137 8.78 3.97 9.28
N VAL A 138 9.89 3.31 9.63
CA VAL A 138 10.41 2.14 8.89
C VAL A 138 9.41 0.97 8.96
N ALA A 139 8.88 0.66 10.14
CA ALA A 139 7.91 -0.42 10.34
C ALA A 139 6.64 -0.19 9.51
N THR A 140 6.17 1.05 9.43
CA THR A 140 4.96 1.43 8.67
C THR A 140 5.18 1.36 7.15
N MET A 141 6.37 1.76 6.69
CA MET A 141 6.76 1.68 5.28
C MET A 141 6.93 0.23 4.79
N THR A 142 7.38 -0.65 5.67
CA THR A 142 7.84 -2.01 5.31
C THR A 142 6.79 -2.84 4.58
N PRO A 143 5.52 -2.95 5.04
CA PRO A 143 4.51 -3.76 4.35
C PRO A 143 4.27 -3.32 2.90
N ALA A 144 4.17 -2.01 2.63
CA ALA A 144 4.01 -1.47 1.29
C ALA A 144 5.22 -1.78 0.39
N LEU A 145 6.44 -1.67 0.91
CA LEU A 145 7.67 -2.00 0.16
C LEU A 145 7.79 -3.51 -0.12
N LEU A 146 7.44 -4.36 0.84
CA LEU A 146 7.40 -5.80 0.65
C LEU A 146 6.33 -6.21 -0.37
N ALA A 147 5.16 -5.58 -0.33
CA ALA A 147 4.11 -5.78 -1.32
C ALA A 147 4.58 -5.34 -2.72
N ALA A 148 5.22 -4.18 -2.85
CA ALA A 148 5.79 -3.70 -4.11
C ALA A 148 6.82 -4.70 -4.67
N ARG A 149 7.75 -5.17 -3.82
CA ARG A 149 8.74 -6.20 -4.18
C ARG A 149 8.07 -7.51 -4.61
N SER A 150 7.00 -7.92 -3.94
CA SER A 150 6.27 -9.14 -4.29
C SER A 150 5.61 -9.04 -5.66
N ILE A 151 5.02 -7.90 -6.00
CA ILE A 151 4.46 -7.58 -7.32
C ILE A 151 5.56 -7.65 -8.38
N SER A 152 6.72 -7.06 -8.10
CA SER A 152 7.85 -7.07 -9.01
C SER A 152 8.37 -8.49 -9.30
N ARG A 153 8.39 -9.38 -8.29
CA ARG A 153 8.83 -10.77 -8.45
C ARG A 153 7.86 -11.67 -9.21
N LEU A 154 6.55 -11.44 -9.11
CA LEU A 154 5.57 -12.23 -9.86
C LEU A 154 5.68 -12.05 -11.36
N ALA A 155 6.08 -10.85 -11.78
CA ALA A 155 6.20 -10.55 -13.19
C ALA A 155 7.51 -11.05 -13.81
N LEU A 156 8.37 -11.71 -13.04
CA LEU A 156 9.55 -12.43 -13.52
C LEU A 156 9.32 -13.96 -13.59
N ARG A 157 8.14 -14.43 -13.18
CA ARG A 157 7.72 -15.83 -13.23
C ARG A 157 6.62 -16.00 -14.26
#